data_AF-A0A415DAJ1-F1
#
_entry.id   AF-A0A415DAJ1-F1
#
_cell.length_a   1.000
_cell.length_b   1.000
_cell.length_c   1.000
_cell.angle_alpha   90.00
_cell.angle_beta   90.00
_cell.angle_gamma   90.00
#
_symmetry.space_group_name_H-M   'P 1'
#
loop_
_entity.id
_entity.type
_entity.pdbx_description
1 polymer ?
#
loop_
_entity_poly.entity_id
_entity_poly.type
_entity_poly.pdbx_seq_one_letter_code
_entity_poly.pdbx_strand_id
1 'polypeptide(L)'
;MKTRFFALATLVLALAACNNDNENLNGDPVAAQFTADIALATRASGTTWDNGDRIGITDIGNDTQYGNVPFILKNGKFEAEKKVIYIEDTKPHTFRAYYPYNAAG
;
A
#
# COMPACT_ATOMS: atom_id res chain seq x y z
N MET A 1 -46.23 -62.76 -11.64
CA MET A 1 -46.14 -61.31 -11.89
C MET A 1 -44.71 -60.97 -12.28
N LYS A 2 -44.53 -60.25 -13.39
CA LYS A 2 -43.26 -59.68 -13.86
C LYS A 2 -43.26 -58.20 -13.49
N THR A 3 -42.25 -57.71 -12.79
CA THR A 3 -41.88 -56.29 -12.82
C THR A 3 -40.36 -56.17 -12.78
N ARG A 4 -39.85 -55.35 -13.69
CA ARG A 4 -38.44 -55.19 -14.04
C ARG A 4 -37.84 -54.01 -13.30
N PHE A 5 -36.53 -54.10 -13.11
CA PHE A 5 -35.52 -53.14 -12.63
C PHE A 5 -35.89 -51.66 -12.55
N PHE A 6 -35.49 -51.01 -11.45
CA PHE A 6 -34.98 -49.65 -11.49
C PHE A 6 -33.80 -49.52 -10.52
N ALA A 7 -32.62 -49.22 -11.10
CA ALA A 7 -31.43 -48.81 -10.38
C ALA A 7 -31.69 -47.46 -9.72
N LEU A 8 -31.31 -47.30 -8.45
CA LEU A 8 -31.26 -46.01 -7.79
C LEU A 8 -29.82 -45.74 -7.38
N ALA A 9 -29.21 -44.78 -8.05
CA ALA A 9 -27.83 -44.38 -7.87
C ALA A 9 -27.57 -43.86 -6.44
N THR A 10 -26.48 -44.33 -5.83
CA THR A 10 -25.97 -43.80 -4.57
C THR A 10 -25.23 -42.50 -4.84
N LEU A 11 -25.79 -41.36 -4.40
CA LEU A 11 -25.09 -40.09 -4.39
C LEU A 11 -25.03 -39.56 -2.96
N VAL A 12 -23.86 -39.67 -2.33
CA VAL A 12 -23.50 -38.78 -1.23
C VAL A 12 -22.16 -38.16 -1.59
N LEU A 13 -22.24 -36.91 -2.04
CA LEU A 13 -21.09 -36.05 -2.25
C LEU A 13 -20.41 -35.84 -0.89
N ALA A 14 -19.17 -36.28 -0.74
CA ALA A 14 -18.34 -35.90 0.39
C ALA A 14 -18.04 -34.41 0.26
N LEU A 15 -18.71 -33.60 1.08
CA LEU A 15 -18.44 -32.17 1.18
C LEU A 15 -17.19 -31.95 2.06
N ALA A 16 -16.02 -32.32 1.54
CA ALA A 16 -14.73 -31.89 2.09
C ALA A 16 -14.26 -30.65 1.32
N ALA A 17 -14.98 -29.56 1.49
CA ALA A 17 -14.55 -28.24 1.04
C ALA A 17 -14.94 -27.19 2.09
N CYS A 18 -14.53 -27.44 3.32
CA CYS A 18 -14.11 -26.35 4.19
C CYS A 18 -12.61 -26.53 4.35
N ASN A 19 -11.86 -26.05 3.36
CA ASN A 19 -10.45 -25.78 3.62
C ASN A 19 -10.45 -24.76 4.76
N ASN A 20 -10.02 -25.21 5.93
CA ASN A 20 -9.57 -24.32 7.01
C ASN A 20 -8.17 -23.82 6.66
N ASP A 21 -8.00 -23.34 5.43
CA ASP A 21 -6.83 -22.55 5.11
C ASP A 21 -7.05 -21.26 5.90
N ASN A 22 -6.44 -21.22 7.08
CA ASN A 22 -6.12 -20.00 7.78
C ASN A 22 -5.08 -19.28 6.94
N GLU A 23 -5.50 -18.86 5.74
CA GLU A 23 -4.83 -17.84 4.97
C GLU A 23 -4.71 -16.66 5.92
N ASN A 24 -3.46 -16.34 6.26
CA ASN A 24 -3.20 -15.11 6.97
C ASN A 24 -3.45 -13.96 5.98
N LEU A 25 -4.73 -13.62 5.80
CA LEU A 25 -5.20 -12.42 5.13
C LEU A 25 -4.84 -11.25 6.03
N ASN A 26 -3.55 -10.97 6.20
CA ASN A 26 -3.10 -9.75 6.86
C ASN A 26 -3.59 -8.57 6.02
N GLY A 27 -4.82 -8.14 6.30
CA GLY A 27 -5.35 -6.82 5.96
C GLY A 27 -4.82 -5.75 6.90
N ASP A 28 -3.70 -6.03 7.58
CA ASP A 28 -3.01 -5.06 8.40
C ASP A 28 -2.46 -3.95 7.50
N PRO A 29 -2.64 -2.67 7.87
CA PRO A 29 -2.16 -1.57 7.07
C PRO A 29 -0.65 -1.63 6.83
N VAL A 30 -0.23 -1.38 5.59
CA VAL A 30 1.19 -1.40 5.21
C VAL A 30 1.74 0.02 5.13
N ALA A 31 2.91 0.26 5.72
CA ALA A 31 3.57 1.56 5.63
C ALA A 31 4.05 1.85 4.20
N ALA A 32 3.69 3.03 3.68
CA ALA A 32 4.18 3.49 2.40
C ALA A 32 5.69 3.81 2.48
N GLN A 33 6.44 3.39 1.46
CA GLN A 33 7.87 3.64 1.33
C GLN A 33 8.13 4.54 0.11
N PHE A 34 8.98 5.55 0.30
CA PHE A 34 9.27 6.54 -0.73
C PHE A 34 10.78 6.62 -0.99
N THR A 35 11.16 6.57 -2.25
CA THR A 35 12.51 6.87 -2.75
C THR A 35 12.38 7.87 -3.87
N ALA A 36 13.37 8.75 -4.01
CA ALA A 36 13.39 9.76 -5.07
C ALA A 36 14.79 9.86 -5.67
N ASP A 37 14.86 9.81 -6.98
CA ASP A 37 16.10 10.01 -7.74
C ASP A 37 16.11 11.39 -8.39
N ILE A 38 17.30 11.94 -8.59
CA ILE A 38 17.50 13.20 -9.31
C ILE A 38 18.08 12.89 -10.68
N ALA A 39 17.27 13.06 -11.72
CA ALA A 39 17.78 13.13 -13.09
C ALA A 39 18.34 14.52 -13.39
N LEU A 40 19.30 14.59 -14.33
CA LEU A 40 20.18 15.73 -14.63
C LEU A 40 19.51 17.10 -14.92
N ALA A 41 18.18 17.25 -14.91
CA ALA A 41 17.53 18.56 -15.12
C ALA A 41 16.07 18.69 -14.61
N THR A 42 15.58 17.88 -13.66
CA THR A 42 14.15 17.95 -13.26
C THR A 42 13.93 18.10 -11.76
N ARG A 43 14.52 19.15 -11.18
CA ARG A 43 14.05 19.67 -9.88
C ARG A 43 14.03 21.19 -9.87
N ALA A 44 13.09 21.73 -9.09
CA ALA A 44 12.96 23.18 -8.91
C ALA A 44 14.11 23.78 -8.08
N SER A 45 14.84 22.96 -7.30
CA SER A 45 15.93 23.40 -6.42
C SER A 45 16.91 22.27 -6.14
N GLY A 46 18.22 22.57 -6.06
CA GLY A 46 19.33 21.66 -5.75
C GLY A 46 19.73 20.73 -6.90
N THR A 47 20.83 19.98 -6.76
CA THR A 47 21.32 18.99 -7.76
C THR A 47 21.59 17.61 -7.17
N THR A 48 21.68 17.51 -5.84
CA THR A 48 21.84 16.27 -5.07
C THR A 48 20.86 16.25 -3.90
N TRP A 49 20.66 15.06 -3.33
CA TRP A 49 19.97 14.89 -2.06
C TRP A 49 21.01 14.78 -0.95
N ASP A 50 20.87 15.60 0.08
CA ASP A 50 21.74 15.59 1.25
C ASP A 50 21.02 15.01 2.47
N ASN A 51 21.78 14.34 3.35
CA ASN A 51 21.23 13.79 4.57
C ASN A 51 20.59 14.90 5.42
N GLY A 52 19.31 14.74 5.77
CA GLY A 52 18.52 15.77 6.45
C GLY A 52 17.62 16.62 5.55
N ASP A 53 17.73 16.50 4.22
CA ASP A 53 16.74 17.06 3.30
C ASP A 53 15.34 16.57 3.62
N ARG A 54 14.34 17.44 3.42
CA ARG A 54 12.93 17.12 3.68
C ARG A 54 12.06 17.35 2.48
N ILE A 55 11.17 16.40 2.23
CA ILE A 55 10.08 16.50 1.26
C ILE A 55 8.73 16.47 1.99
N GLY A 56 7.75 17.17 1.44
CA GLY A 56 6.36 17.05 1.87
C GLY A 56 5.63 16.06 0.97
N ILE A 57 5.03 15.01 1.55
CA ILE A 57 4.23 14.03 0.81
C ILE A 57 2.75 14.21 1.13
N THR A 58 1.91 14.21 0.11
CA THR A 58 0.45 14.28 0.24
C THR A 58 -0.18 13.10 -0.49
N ASP A 59 -1.04 12.33 0.19
CA ASP A 59 -1.99 11.45 -0.47
C ASP A 59 -3.15 12.29 -1.01
N ILE A 60 -3.28 12.40 -2.33
CA ILE A 60 -4.29 13.26 -2.98
C ILE A 60 -5.71 12.79 -2.62
N GLY A 61 -5.92 11.49 -2.44
CA GLY A 61 -7.22 10.93 -2.07
C GLY A 61 -7.55 11.04 -0.59
N ASN A 62 -6.55 11.38 0.25
CA ASN A 62 -6.68 11.37 1.71
C ASN A 62 -5.90 12.51 2.38
N ASP A 63 -5.90 13.70 1.77
CA ASP A 63 -5.13 14.88 2.22
C ASP A 63 -5.48 15.29 3.67
N THR A 64 -6.73 15.08 4.09
CA THR A 64 -7.15 15.35 5.47
C THR A 64 -6.39 14.51 6.51
N GLN A 65 -6.04 13.27 6.17
CA GLN A 65 -5.27 12.38 7.04
C GLN A 65 -3.77 12.48 6.76
N TYR A 66 -3.38 12.56 5.48
CA TYR A 66 -2.00 12.43 5.03
C TYR A 66 -1.57 13.61 4.14
N GLY A 67 -1.94 14.82 4.54
CA GLY A 67 -1.53 16.07 3.92
C GLY A 67 -0.18 16.57 4.42
N ASN A 68 0.66 17.01 3.48
CA ASN A 68 1.97 17.62 3.72
C ASN A 68 2.81 16.92 4.82
N VAL A 69 2.84 15.58 4.80
CA VAL A 69 3.55 14.78 5.79
C VAL A 69 5.06 14.89 5.53
N PRO A 70 5.87 15.31 6.52
CA PRO A 70 7.31 15.46 6.34
C PRO A 70 8.02 14.10 6.31
N PHE A 71 8.80 13.89 5.26
CA PHE A 71 9.76 12.80 5.15
C PHE A 71 11.18 13.36 5.08
N ILE A 72 12.08 12.81 5.89
CA ILE A 72 13.48 13.22 5.98
C ILE A 72 14.38 12.19 5.31
N LEU A 73 15.35 12.66 4.53
CA LEU A 73 16.35 11.79 3.94
C LEU A 73 17.34 11.32 5.02
N LYS A 74 17.41 10.00 5.21
CA LYS A 74 18.40 9.32 6.04
C LYS A 74 18.99 8.15 5.25
N ASN A 75 20.32 8.09 5.18
CA ASN A 75 21.04 6.98 4.55
C ASN A 75 20.53 6.62 3.14
N GLY A 76 20.18 7.65 2.34
CA GLY A 76 19.68 7.49 0.96
C GLY A 76 18.21 7.10 0.83
N LYS A 77 17.43 7.07 1.93
CA LYS A 77 15.99 6.79 1.91
C LYS A 77 15.21 7.87 2.65
N PHE A 78 14.01 8.15 2.17
CA PHE A 78 13.10 9.07 2.86
C PHE A 78 12.32 8.31 3.91
N GLU A 79 12.46 8.73 5.17
CA GLU A 79 11.77 8.17 6.33
C GLU A 79 10.75 9.17 6.88
N ALA A 80 9.61 8.66 7.35
CA ALA A 80 8.61 9.49 8.02
C ALA A 80 9.20 10.13 9.29
N GLU A 81 9.10 11.45 9.43
CA GLU A 81 9.66 12.15 10.61
C GLU A 81 8.67 12.17 11.79
N LYS A 82 7.37 12.37 11.50
CA LYS A 82 6.33 12.56 12.53
C LYS A 82 5.19 11.57 12.42
N LYS A 83 4.77 11.29 11.19
CA LYS A 83 3.59 10.48 10.90
C LYS A 83 3.90 9.53 9.75
N VAL A 84 3.68 8.24 9.98
CA VAL A 84 3.76 7.22 8.93
C VAL A 84 2.47 7.25 8.12
N ILE A 85 2.59 7.14 6.80
CA ILE A 85 1.45 6.96 5.90
C ILE A 85 1.21 5.45 5.80
N TYR A 86 0.02 5.01 6.19
CA TYR A 86 -0.41 3.63 6.05
C TYR A 86 -1.43 3.48 4.92
N ILE A 87 -1.26 2.46 4.10
CA ILE A 87 -2.20 2.04 3.07
C ILE A 87 -3.06 0.93 3.66
N GLU A 88 -4.35 1.23 3.81
CA GLU A 88 -5.33 0.39 4.52
C GLU A 88 -6.22 -0.41 3.58
N ASP A 89 -6.15 -0.13 2.27
CA ASP A 89 -6.93 -0.82 1.25
C ASP A 89 -6.09 -1.19 0.02
N THR A 90 -6.72 -1.86 -0.95
CA THR A 90 -6.06 -2.33 -2.17
C THR A 90 -6.24 -1.39 -3.37
N LYS A 91 -6.81 -0.20 -3.15
CA LYS A 91 -7.09 0.74 -4.22
C LYS A 91 -5.81 1.48 -4.63
N PRO A 92 -5.76 2.00 -5.85
CA PRO A 92 -4.67 2.90 -6.24
C PRO A 92 -4.70 4.18 -5.41
N HIS A 93 -3.56 4.50 -4.78
CA HIS A 93 -3.32 5.80 -4.15
C HIS A 93 -2.44 6.66 -5.06
N THR A 94 -2.76 7.96 -5.15
CA THR A 94 -1.94 8.92 -5.89
C THR A 94 -1.28 9.86 -4.91
N PHE A 95 0.05 9.94 -4.98
CA PHE A 95 0.84 10.81 -4.11
C PHE A 95 1.39 11.99 -4.88
N ARG A 96 1.47 13.13 -4.21
CA ARG A 96 2.27 14.29 -4.62
C ARG A 96 3.39 14.50 -3.62
N ALA A 97 4.59 14.77 -4.11
CA ALA A 97 5.72 15.20 -3.30
C ALA A 97 6.25 16.55 -3.78
N TYR A 98 6.80 17.35 -2.87
CA TYR A 98 7.55 18.56 -3.23
C TYR A 98 8.75 18.77 -2.30
N TYR A 99 9.71 19.55 -2.82
CA TYR A 99 10.93 19.97 -2.15
C TYR A 99 11.24 21.42 -2.53
N PRO A 100 11.81 22.25 -1.62
CA PRO A 100 12.05 21.95 -0.20
C PRO A 100 10.75 21.92 0.62
N TYR A 101 10.71 21.09 1.67
CA TYR A 101 9.55 21.03 2.59
C TYR A 101 9.28 22.37 3.28
N ASN A 102 8.01 22.76 3.31
CA ASN A 102 7.49 23.89 4.07
C ASN A 102 6.33 23.41 4.95
N ALA A 103 6.38 23.69 6.25
CA ALA A 103 5.31 23.28 7.16
C ALA A 103 3.96 23.96 6.85
N ALA A 104 3.97 25.14 6.22
CA ALA A 104 2.75 25.86 5.83
C ALA A 104 2.11 25.33 4.53
N GLY A 105 2.79 24.48 3.76
CA GLY A 105 2.42 24.12 2.40
C GLY A 105 3.06 25.07 1.39
#